data_AF-A0A1C6SD82-F1
#
_entry.id   AF-A0A1C6SD82-F1
#
_cell.length_a   1.000
_cell.length_b   1.000
_cell.length_c   1.000
_cell.angle_alpha   90.00
_cell.angle_beta   90.00
_cell.angle_gamma   90.00
#
_symmetry.space_group_name_H-M   'P 1'
#
loop_
_entity.id
_entity.type
_entity.pdbx_description
1 polymer ?
#
loop_
_entity_poly.entity_id
_entity_poly.type
_entity_poly.pdbx_seq_one_letter_code
_entity_poly.pdbx_strand_id
1 'polypeptide(L)'
;MSIVNSTPFVRRVGDSVAFGVTVDISHAEPDDALEMIFRCLQDAIVDASVGDIEFVDADLRYPAKRVPDAAHVERMWRQHFAGNIPLLRVEPSGDGSGGVAELTGRGSVGESRSVREPIFAGFDENELGWQYSPILWESGVPDILASWRRRGLEHLASHDVRADLRYGADKNAVLDLYLPRTPEPRPLAIFLHGGYFQMMDKADHGHFTKGILDSGYAVAVLNYSLCPDVGLSDIVTQVDEACSWLYANAHDLGYRSRGAVAIGHSAGAHLAAMMCAGVRGKPEEEFLSGFLGVSGLYDLTPLLLMPVASTLGLQRANGFRGLSPMFLVPPANLRAVVAVGAQESSEFHLQTEQLRTQWAAHVGEVTSLHVPDVAHFGVMEHLVEGVLLDAALDLLGQE
;
A
#
# COMPACT_ATOMS: atom_id res chain seq x y z
N MET A 1 -14.53 20.10 -0.47
CA MET A 1 -15.90 20.64 -0.62
C MET A 1 -16.52 20.76 0.78
N SER A 2 -17.19 21.86 1.13
CA SER A 2 -17.97 21.87 2.39
C SER A 2 -19.19 20.97 2.20
N ILE A 3 -19.39 19.99 3.07
CA ILE A 3 -20.48 19.03 2.98
C ILE A 3 -21.75 19.73 3.48
N VAL A 4 -22.55 20.29 2.56
CA VAL A 4 -23.65 21.22 2.93
C VAL A 4 -24.89 20.50 3.49
N ASN A 5 -25.03 19.18 3.31
CA ASN A 5 -26.20 18.40 3.75
C ASN A 5 -25.82 17.00 4.25
N SER A 6 -25.18 16.89 5.41
CA SER A 6 -24.97 15.61 6.10
C SER A 6 -25.54 15.60 7.52
N THR A 7 -25.89 14.42 8.02
CA THR A 7 -26.34 14.22 9.41
C THR A 7 -25.63 12.99 9.98
N PRO A 8 -24.42 13.15 10.56
CA PRO A 8 -23.74 12.05 11.19
C PRO A 8 -24.14 11.88 12.66
N PHE A 9 -24.00 10.67 13.18
CA PHE A 9 -24.03 10.40 14.61
C PHE A 9 -23.03 9.30 14.96
N VAL A 10 -22.42 9.42 16.14
CA VAL A 10 -21.62 8.37 16.78
C VAL A 10 -21.98 8.38 18.26
N ARG A 11 -22.43 7.25 18.80
CA ARG A 11 -22.90 7.15 20.19
C ARG A 11 -22.51 5.84 20.83
N ARG A 12 -22.06 5.88 22.09
CA ARG A 12 -21.90 4.67 22.90
C ARG A 12 -23.25 4.07 23.27
N VAL A 13 -23.34 2.74 23.16
CA VAL A 13 -24.49 1.91 23.51
C VAL A 13 -23.94 0.72 24.31
N GLY A 14 -23.86 0.87 25.63
CA GLY A 14 -23.17 -0.09 26.49
C GLY A 14 -21.67 -0.13 26.17
N ASP A 15 -21.14 -1.32 25.93
CA ASP A 15 -19.74 -1.57 25.55
C ASP A 15 -19.48 -1.46 24.03
N SER A 16 -20.51 -1.06 23.27
CA SER A 16 -20.44 -0.88 21.82
C SER A 16 -20.65 0.58 21.42
N VAL A 17 -20.36 0.89 20.17
CA VAL A 17 -20.69 2.16 19.52
C VAL A 17 -21.63 1.90 18.36
N ALA A 18 -22.67 2.72 18.24
CA ALA A 18 -23.50 2.80 17.06
C ALA A 18 -23.13 4.08 16.30
N PHE A 19 -23.01 3.98 14.98
CA PHE A 19 -22.70 5.11 14.12
C PHE A 19 -23.63 5.16 12.91
N GLY A 20 -23.72 6.33 12.31
CA GLY A 20 -24.34 6.48 11.01
C GLY A 20 -24.10 7.84 10.40
N VAL A 21 -24.22 7.91 9.08
CA VAL A 21 -24.08 9.12 8.27
C VAL A 21 -25.12 9.08 7.18
N THR A 22 -25.92 10.14 7.07
CA THR A 22 -26.79 10.39 5.93
C THR A 22 -26.24 11.55 5.13
N VAL A 23 -26.10 11.41 3.80
CA VAL A 23 -25.56 12.43 2.90
C VAL A 23 -26.44 12.58 1.67
N ASP A 24 -26.75 13.82 1.27
CA ASP A 24 -27.30 14.12 -0.05
C ASP A 24 -26.20 14.07 -1.12
N ILE A 25 -26.32 13.09 -2.01
CA ILE A 25 -25.42 12.75 -3.11
C ILE A 25 -26.07 12.99 -4.47
N SER A 26 -27.19 13.74 -4.53
CA SER A 26 -27.98 13.95 -5.76
C SER A 26 -27.16 14.50 -6.93
N HIS A 27 -26.08 15.23 -6.64
CA HIS A 27 -25.20 15.86 -7.62
C HIS A 27 -23.73 15.43 -7.53
N ALA A 28 -23.41 14.47 -6.65
CA ALA A 28 -22.06 13.95 -6.50
C ALA A 28 -21.86 12.79 -7.47
N GLU A 29 -20.65 12.61 -8.01
CA GLU A 29 -20.27 11.33 -8.63
C GLU A 29 -20.11 10.24 -7.55
N PRO A 30 -20.12 8.94 -7.90
CA PRO A 30 -20.04 7.86 -6.91
C PRO A 30 -18.85 7.96 -5.95
N ASP A 31 -17.66 8.30 -6.47
CA ASP A 31 -16.43 8.44 -5.68
C ASP A 31 -16.53 9.61 -4.71
N ASP A 32 -16.96 10.79 -5.19
CA ASP A 32 -17.18 11.98 -4.36
C ASP A 32 -18.20 11.71 -3.24
N ALA A 33 -19.25 10.95 -3.56
CA ALA A 33 -20.28 10.59 -2.59
C ALA A 33 -19.74 9.68 -1.48
N LEU A 34 -18.94 8.66 -1.82
CA LEU A 34 -18.32 7.78 -0.82
C LEU A 34 -17.30 8.54 0.04
N GLU A 35 -16.48 9.38 -0.59
CA GLU A 35 -15.54 10.27 0.09
C GLU A 35 -16.27 11.15 1.12
N MET A 36 -17.38 11.78 0.72
CA MET A 36 -18.20 12.59 1.61
C MET A 36 -18.74 11.79 2.81
N ILE A 37 -19.26 10.57 2.56
CA ILE A 37 -19.82 9.71 3.60
C ILE A 37 -18.73 9.31 4.61
N PHE A 38 -17.58 8.84 4.14
CA PHE A 38 -16.52 8.34 5.01
C PHE A 38 -15.80 9.46 5.75
N ARG A 39 -15.54 10.62 5.12
CA ARG A 39 -15.05 11.80 5.83
C ARG A 39 -16.02 12.26 6.92
N CYS A 40 -17.32 12.33 6.62
CA CYS A 40 -18.32 12.68 7.64
C CYS A 40 -18.31 11.70 8.82
N LEU A 41 -18.10 10.41 8.58
CA LEU A 41 -17.98 9.44 9.66
C LEU A 41 -16.70 9.67 10.48
N GLN A 42 -15.55 9.89 9.82
CA GLN A 42 -14.29 10.18 10.51
C GLN A 42 -14.42 11.42 11.41
N ASP A 43 -14.95 12.53 10.87
CA ASP A 43 -15.17 13.77 11.63
C ASP A 43 -16.07 13.53 12.84
N ALA A 44 -17.16 12.77 12.66
CA ALA A 44 -18.09 12.46 13.74
C ALA A 44 -17.50 11.54 14.83
N ILE A 45 -16.58 10.65 14.48
CA ILE A 45 -15.85 9.81 15.45
C ILE A 45 -14.94 10.68 16.31
N VAL A 46 -14.21 11.60 15.68
CA VAL A 46 -13.36 12.57 16.38
C VAL A 46 -14.19 13.44 17.33
N ASP A 47 -15.29 14.02 16.83
CA ASP A 47 -16.18 14.88 17.61
C ASP A 47 -16.82 14.15 18.79
N ALA A 48 -17.18 12.87 18.62
CA ALA A 48 -17.79 12.07 19.68
C ALA A 48 -16.78 11.65 20.77
N SER A 49 -15.47 11.78 20.51
CA SER A 49 -14.40 11.42 21.47
C SER A 49 -14.55 10.02 22.06
N VAL A 50 -15.05 9.07 21.26
CA VAL A 50 -15.36 7.71 21.75
C VAL A 50 -14.12 6.81 21.86
N GLY A 51 -12.97 7.26 21.35
CA GLY A 51 -11.74 6.48 21.22
C GLY A 51 -11.69 5.71 19.89
N ASP A 52 -10.70 4.84 19.74
CA ASP A 52 -10.59 3.98 18.56
C ASP A 52 -11.77 2.99 18.52
N ILE A 53 -12.46 3.00 17.39
CA ILE A 53 -13.57 2.09 17.11
C ILE A 53 -13.04 0.94 16.28
N GLU A 54 -13.22 -0.28 16.74
CA GLU A 54 -13.13 -1.48 15.90
C GLU A 54 -14.49 -1.70 15.25
N PHE A 55 -14.56 -1.61 13.91
CA PHE A 55 -15.83 -1.70 13.20
C PHE A 55 -16.28 -3.15 13.08
N VAL A 56 -17.53 -3.43 13.47
CA VAL A 56 -18.10 -4.79 13.50
C VAL A 56 -18.95 -5.03 12.25
N ASP A 57 -19.89 -4.14 11.97
CA ASP A 57 -20.76 -4.19 10.80
C ASP A 57 -21.05 -2.79 10.28
N ALA A 58 -21.26 -2.70 8.97
CA ALA A 58 -21.68 -1.48 8.31
C ALA A 58 -22.59 -1.79 7.11
N ASP A 59 -23.75 -1.15 7.07
CA ASP A 59 -24.71 -1.22 5.98
C ASP A 59 -24.73 0.12 5.24
N LEU A 60 -24.26 0.12 3.99
CA LEU A 60 -24.35 1.25 3.07
C LEU A 60 -25.59 1.08 2.18
N ARG A 61 -26.57 1.95 2.39
CA ARG A 61 -27.76 2.08 1.54
C ARG A 61 -27.54 3.18 0.53
N TYR A 62 -27.71 2.83 -0.74
CA TYR A 62 -27.42 3.72 -1.86
C TYR A 62 -28.58 3.76 -2.86
N PRO A 63 -28.88 4.89 -3.53
CA PRO A 63 -29.94 4.94 -4.55
C PRO A 63 -29.80 3.84 -5.60
N ALA A 64 -30.87 3.06 -5.80
CA ALA A 64 -30.84 1.78 -6.52
C ALA A 64 -30.20 1.80 -7.92
N LYS A 65 -30.22 2.95 -8.62
CA LYS A 65 -29.62 3.11 -9.97
C LYS A 65 -28.14 3.54 -9.96
N ARG A 66 -27.58 3.80 -8.79
CA ARG A 66 -26.24 4.37 -8.60
C ARG A 66 -25.41 3.56 -7.59
N VAL A 67 -25.89 2.38 -7.20
CA VAL A 67 -25.24 1.55 -6.18
C VAL A 67 -23.80 1.27 -6.61
N PRO A 68 -22.80 1.70 -5.81
CA PRO A 68 -21.41 1.44 -6.12
C PRO A 68 -21.08 -0.05 -6.01
N ASP A 69 -20.09 -0.48 -6.78
CA ASP A 69 -19.56 -1.85 -6.67
C ASP A 69 -19.00 -2.11 -5.26
N ALA A 70 -19.26 -3.28 -4.69
CA ALA A 70 -18.88 -3.59 -3.31
C ALA A 70 -17.35 -3.54 -3.11
N ALA A 71 -16.56 -3.99 -4.09
CA ALA A 71 -15.10 -3.91 -4.02
C ALA A 71 -14.61 -2.46 -4.14
N HIS A 72 -15.35 -1.61 -4.87
CA HIS A 72 -15.11 -0.16 -4.87
C HIS A 72 -15.33 0.46 -3.48
N VAL A 73 -16.46 0.15 -2.82
CA VAL A 73 -16.77 0.66 -1.47
C VAL A 73 -15.73 0.16 -0.45
N GLU A 74 -15.37 -1.12 -0.49
CA GLU A 74 -14.37 -1.70 0.42
C GLU A 74 -13.00 -1.03 0.25
N ARG A 75 -12.56 -0.76 -0.99
CA ARG A 75 -11.30 -0.05 -1.24
C ARG A 75 -11.33 1.36 -0.64
N MET A 76 -12.39 2.13 -0.89
CA MET A 76 -12.55 3.46 -0.31
C MET A 76 -12.57 3.39 1.22
N TRP A 77 -13.29 2.42 1.81
CA TRP A 77 -13.30 2.18 3.25
C TRP A 77 -11.88 1.97 3.79
N ARG A 78 -11.11 1.07 3.15
CA ARG A 78 -9.72 0.78 3.53
C ARG A 78 -8.83 2.04 3.54
N GLN A 79 -9.07 2.98 2.63
CA GLN A 79 -8.33 4.26 2.57
C GLN A 79 -8.65 5.19 3.74
N HIS A 80 -9.90 5.23 4.21
CA HIS A 80 -10.30 6.07 5.34
C HIS A 80 -10.04 5.42 6.71
N PHE A 81 -10.15 4.10 6.81
CA PHE A 81 -10.15 3.38 8.09
C PHE A 81 -9.03 2.34 8.22
N ALA A 82 -8.00 2.43 7.36
CA ALA A 82 -6.76 1.65 7.42
C ALA A 82 -6.98 0.13 7.61
N GLY A 83 -7.91 -0.47 6.87
CA GLY A 83 -8.13 -1.93 6.91
C GLY A 83 -8.96 -2.46 8.09
N ASN A 84 -9.46 -1.60 8.99
CA ASN A 84 -10.45 -1.95 10.01
C ASN A 84 -11.84 -2.15 9.36
N ILE A 85 -12.00 -3.28 8.67
CA ILE A 85 -13.13 -3.52 7.76
C ILE A 85 -14.22 -4.28 8.50
N PRO A 86 -15.42 -3.69 8.62
CA PRO A 86 -16.58 -4.39 9.16
C PRO A 86 -17.09 -5.44 8.20
N LEU A 87 -18.06 -6.24 8.65
CA LEU A 87 -18.98 -6.89 7.72
C LEU A 87 -19.76 -5.84 6.94
N LEU A 88 -19.21 -5.43 5.79
CA LEU A 88 -19.73 -4.36 4.95
C LEU A 88 -20.78 -4.90 3.98
N ARG A 89 -21.97 -4.30 3.98
CA ARG A 89 -23.05 -4.60 3.03
C ARG A 89 -23.40 -3.37 2.23
N VAL A 90 -23.59 -3.55 0.93
CA VAL A 90 -24.01 -2.48 0.03
C VAL A 90 -25.37 -2.86 -0.53
N GLU A 91 -26.40 -2.11 -0.14
CA GLU A 91 -27.80 -2.41 -0.46
C GLU A 91 -28.45 -1.26 -1.24
N PRO A 92 -29.31 -1.55 -2.24
CA PRO A 92 -30.13 -0.51 -2.85
C PRO A 92 -31.17 0.01 -1.85
N SER A 93 -31.38 1.32 -1.79
CA SER A 93 -32.51 1.89 -1.06
C SER A 93 -33.84 1.54 -1.75
N GLY A 94 -34.84 1.13 -0.97
CA GLY A 94 -36.20 0.87 -1.44
C GLY A 94 -36.91 2.16 -1.90
N ASP A 95 -37.77 2.01 -2.90
CA ASP A 95 -38.78 2.98 -3.39
C ASP A 95 -38.42 4.48 -3.51
N GLY A 96 -37.30 4.78 -4.17
CA GLY A 96 -37.22 5.97 -5.03
C GLY A 96 -37.18 7.33 -4.35
N SER A 97 -36.89 7.42 -3.05
CA SER A 97 -36.72 8.70 -2.37
C SER A 97 -35.27 9.18 -2.41
N GLY A 98 -35.03 10.22 -3.23
CA GLY A 98 -33.94 11.19 -3.10
C GLY A 98 -32.54 10.66 -3.43
N GLY A 99 -31.68 11.48 -4.01
CA GLY A 99 -30.27 11.14 -4.15
C GLY A 99 -29.58 11.16 -2.79
N VAL A 100 -30.01 10.36 -1.83
CA VAL A 100 -29.47 10.29 -0.47
C VAL A 100 -28.85 8.91 -0.29
N ALA A 101 -27.64 8.89 0.26
CA ALA A 101 -26.98 7.69 0.73
C ALA A 101 -26.92 7.68 2.26
N GLU A 102 -27.05 6.50 2.83
CA GLU A 102 -27.04 6.28 4.27
C GLU A 102 -26.07 5.16 4.61
N LEU A 103 -25.10 5.45 5.47
CA LEU A 103 -24.22 4.47 6.09
C LEU A 103 -24.64 4.32 7.54
N THR A 104 -24.86 3.10 8.01
CA THR A 104 -25.10 2.83 9.44
C THR A 104 -24.31 1.62 9.88
N GLY A 105 -24.00 1.51 11.16
CA GLY A 105 -23.29 0.33 11.65
C GLY A 105 -22.99 0.35 13.13
N ARG A 106 -22.21 -0.65 13.52
CA ARG A 106 -21.77 -0.88 14.90
C ARG A 106 -20.28 -1.12 14.98
N GLY A 107 -19.70 -0.72 16.09
CA GLY A 107 -18.32 -1.03 16.45
C GLY A 107 -18.17 -1.32 17.94
N SER A 108 -17.00 -1.80 18.33
CA SER A 108 -16.54 -1.86 19.72
C SER A 108 -15.55 -0.74 19.97
N VAL A 109 -15.48 -0.27 21.21
CA VAL A 109 -14.46 0.69 21.63
C VAL A 109 -13.41 -0.05 22.42
N GLY A 110 -12.15 0.06 21.99
CA GLY A 110 -11.03 -0.47 22.77
C GLY A 110 -10.89 0.26 24.10
N GLU A 111 -10.34 -0.40 25.13
CA GLU A 111 -9.96 0.29 26.35
C GLU A 111 -8.94 1.39 26.01
N SER A 112 -9.34 2.65 26.12
CA SER A 112 -8.44 3.79 25.94
C SER A 112 -7.32 3.71 26.99
N ARG A 113 -6.11 3.31 26.58
CA ARG A 113 -4.93 3.38 27.43
C ARG A 113 -4.54 4.84 27.60
N SER A 114 -4.82 5.41 28.77
CA SER A 114 -4.54 6.81 29.10
C SER A 114 -3.06 7.10 29.40
N VAL A 115 -2.16 6.14 29.18
CA VAL A 115 -0.80 6.19 29.74
C VAL A 115 0.18 6.66 28.65
N ARG A 116 0.70 7.88 28.81
CA ARG A 116 1.77 8.48 27.98
C ARG A 116 3.17 7.97 28.36
N GLU A 117 3.28 6.72 28.77
CA GLU A 117 4.59 6.14 29.07
C GLU A 117 5.27 5.71 27.76
N PRO A 118 6.58 5.93 27.61
CA PRO A 118 7.30 5.45 26.45
C PRO A 118 7.23 3.93 26.32
N ILE A 119 6.82 3.44 25.15
CA ILE A 119 6.74 2.02 24.81
C ILE A 119 7.85 1.58 23.84
N PHE A 120 8.39 2.49 23.04
CA PHE A 120 9.45 2.20 22.07
C PHE A 120 10.29 3.43 21.76
N ALA A 121 11.63 3.33 21.83
CA ALA A 121 12.56 4.41 21.46
C ALA A 121 12.27 5.80 22.09
N GLY A 122 11.60 5.85 23.25
CA GLY A 122 11.19 7.10 23.90
C GLY A 122 9.82 7.63 23.47
N PHE A 123 9.17 7.01 22.48
CA PHE A 123 7.83 7.31 22.02
C PHE A 123 6.78 6.60 22.87
N ASP A 124 5.70 7.31 23.20
CA ASP A 124 4.47 6.69 23.66
C ASP A 124 3.68 6.09 22.48
N GLU A 125 2.53 5.46 22.75
CA GLU A 125 1.71 4.79 21.73
C GLU A 125 1.25 5.73 20.61
N ASN A 126 0.90 6.98 20.94
CA ASN A 126 0.42 7.96 19.96
C ASN A 126 1.55 8.45 19.07
N GLU A 127 2.68 8.79 19.67
CA GLU A 127 3.86 9.24 18.93
C GLU A 127 4.38 8.11 18.04
N LEU A 128 4.41 6.87 18.53
CA LEU A 128 4.79 5.72 17.70
C LEU A 128 3.82 5.54 16.51
N GLY A 129 2.52 5.67 16.74
CA GLY A 129 1.51 5.66 15.68
C GLY A 129 1.72 6.77 14.65
N TRP A 130 2.04 7.97 15.10
CA TRP A 130 2.34 9.13 14.26
C TRP A 130 3.59 8.90 13.38
N GLN A 131 4.67 8.37 13.97
CA GLN A 131 5.92 8.09 13.26
C GLN A 131 5.72 7.12 12.08
N TYR A 132 4.83 6.13 12.23
CA TYR A 132 4.61 5.06 11.25
C TYR A 132 3.36 5.26 10.36
N SER A 133 2.67 6.38 10.46
CA SER A 133 1.44 6.64 9.71
C SER A 133 1.50 7.98 8.95
N PRO A 134 2.05 7.99 7.72
CA PRO A 134 2.16 9.20 6.91
C PRO A 134 0.86 9.99 6.72
N ILE A 135 -0.28 9.29 6.73
CA ILE A 135 -1.61 9.90 6.62
C ILE A 135 -1.92 10.86 7.79
N LEU A 136 -1.26 10.70 8.95
CA LEU A 136 -1.49 11.54 10.12
C LEU A 136 -0.76 12.89 10.07
N TRP A 137 0.24 13.05 9.21
CA TRP A 137 1.06 14.27 9.17
C TRP A 137 1.27 14.86 7.78
N GLU A 138 1.10 14.10 6.71
CA GLU A 138 1.07 14.65 5.36
C GLU A 138 -0.32 15.22 5.06
N SER A 139 -0.37 16.44 4.53
CA SER A 139 -1.63 17.13 4.26
C SER A 139 -2.20 16.76 2.90
N GLY A 140 -3.54 16.68 2.78
CA GLY A 140 -4.20 16.46 1.49
C GLY A 140 -4.11 15.04 0.95
N VAL A 141 -3.77 14.06 1.79
CA VAL A 141 -3.58 12.65 1.38
C VAL A 141 -4.75 12.08 0.59
N PRO A 142 -6.03 12.26 0.98
CA PRO A 142 -7.12 11.66 0.19
C PRO A 142 -7.16 12.19 -1.26
N ASP A 143 -6.93 13.50 -1.45
CA ASP A 143 -6.88 14.11 -2.78
C ASP A 143 -5.67 13.61 -3.58
N ILE A 144 -4.54 13.36 -2.91
CA ILE A 144 -3.35 12.73 -3.50
C ILE A 144 -3.68 11.31 -3.97
N LEU A 145 -4.27 10.46 -3.11
CA LEU A 145 -4.61 9.08 -3.45
C LEU A 145 -5.66 9.00 -4.56
N ALA A 146 -6.66 9.89 -4.56
CA ALA A 146 -7.62 10.01 -5.64
C ALA A 146 -6.95 10.39 -6.97
N SER A 147 -6.00 11.33 -6.93
CA SER A 147 -5.20 11.71 -8.09
C SER A 147 -4.34 10.55 -8.61
N TRP A 148 -3.75 9.75 -7.72
CA TRP A 148 -2.98 8.56 -8.05
C TRP A 148 -3.84 7.53 -8.78
N ARG A 149 -5.03 7.20 -8.24
CA ARG A 149 -5.99 6.31 -8.91
C ARG A 149 -6.32 6.79 -10.31
N ARG A 150 -6.68 8.06 -10.45
CA ARG A 150 -7.07 8.64 -11.74
C ARG A 150 -5.92 8.53 -12.75
N ARG A 151 -4.71 8.94 -12.37
CA ARG A 151 -3.52 8.86 -13.24
C ARG A 151 -3.16 7.41 -13.60
N GLY A 152 -3.29 6.48 -12.66
CA GLY A 152 -3.00 5.07 -12.91
C GLY A 152 -4.04 4.41 -13.83
N LEU A 153 -5.32 4.75 -13.72
CA LEU A 153 -6.35 4.32 -14.68
C LEU A 153 -6.12 4.94 -16.07
N GLU A 154 -5.77 6.23 -16.15
CA GLU A 154 -5.36 6.90 -17.39
C GLU A 154 -4.14 6.21 -18.02
N HIS A 155 -3.16 5.82 -17.20
CA HIS A 155 -1.97 5.08 -17.64
C HIS A 155 -2.35 3.71 -18.21
N LEU A 156 -3.17 2.94 -17.50
CA LEU A 156 -3.67 1.64 -17.96
C LEU A 156 -4.41 1.75 -19.29
N ALA A 157 -5.29 2.74 -19.44
CA ALA A 157 -6.09 2.94 -20.65
C ALA A 157 -5.27 3.44 -21.86
N SER A 158 -4.11 4.06 -21.62
CA SER A 158 -3.26 4.67 -22.66
C SER A 158 -2.12 3.77 -23.15
N HIS A 159 -1.92 2.60 -22.55
CA HIS A 159 -0.84 1.67 -22.89
C HIS A 159 -1.37 0.32 -23.36
N ASP A 160 -0.57 -0.34 -24.21
CA ASP A 160 -0.79 -1.75 -24.53
C ASP A 160 -0.28 -2.59 -23.35
N VAL A 161 -1.22 -3.09 -22.57
CA VAL A 161 -0.97 -3.77 -21.30
C VAL A 161 -1.52 -5.20 -21.36
N ARG A 162 -0.73 -6.14 -20.83
CA ARG A 162 -1.25 -7.47 -20.51
C ARG A 162 -1.73 -7.41 -19.07
N ALA A 163 -3.01 -7.08 -18.91
CA ALA A 163 -3.60 -6.84 -17.60
C ALA A 163 -4.01 -8.13 -16.89
N ASP A 164 -4.02 -8.08 -15.56
CA ASP A 164 -4.51 -9.13 -14.66
C ASP A 164 -3.92 -10.53 -14.92
N LEU A 165 -2.62 -10.57 -15.29
CA LEU A 165 -1.88 -11.82 -15.42
C LEU A 165 -1.78 -12.49 -14.05
N ARG A 166 -2.33 -13.70 -13.94
CA ARG A 166 -2.39 -14.44 -12.68
C ARG A 166 -1.10 -15.22 -12.43
N TYR A 167 -0.44 -14.92 -11.32
CA TYR A 167 0.77 -15.64 -10.88
C TYR A 167 0.48 -16.66 -9.77
N GLY A 168 -0.65 -16.53 -9.07
CA GLY A 168 -1.01 -17.40 -7.94
C GLY A 168 -2.51 -17.73 -7.88
N ALA A 169 -2.88 -18.58 -6.93
CA ALA A 169 -4.26 -19.06 -6.79
C ALA A 169 -5.22 -18.01 -6.21
N ASP A 170 -4.72 -17.09 -5.37
CA ASP A 170 -5.54 -16.04 -4.77
C ASP A 170 -6.11 -15.08 -5.83
N LYS A 171 -7.31 -14.54 -5.60
CA LYS A 171 -7.97 -13.60 -6.52
C LYS A 171 -7.10 -12.37 -6.81
N ASN A 172 -6.32 -11.90 -5.83
CA ASN A 172 -5.48 -10.72 -5.90
C ASN A 172 -4.03 -11.04 -6.32
N ALA A 173 -3.69 -12.32 -6.51
CA ALA A 173 -2.38 -12.75 -7.00
C ALA A 173 -2.25 -12.52 -8.53
N VAL A 174 -2.32 -11.24 -8.93
CA VAL A 174 -2.31 -10.78 -10.32
C VAL A 174 -1.33 -9.62 -10.54
N LEU A 175 -0.92 -9.39 -11.78
CA LEU A 175 -0.08 -8.25 -12.17
C LEU A 175 -0.48 -7.69 -13.52
N ASP A 176 -0.13 -6.43 -13.76
CA ASP A 176 -0.16 -5.82 -15.09
C ASP A 176 1.25 -5.78 -15.67
N LEU A 177 1.42 -6.32 -16.88
CA LEU A 177 2.70 -6.30 -17.59
C LEU A 177 2.66 -5.32 -18.76
N TYR A 178 3.58 -4.35 -18.71
CA TYR A 178 3.83 -3.36 -19.75
C TYR A 178 5.15 -3.73 -20.45
N LEU A 179 5.10 -3.87 -21.77
CA LEU A 179 6.27 -4.16 -22.58
C LEU A 179 6.70 -2.92 -23.36
N PRO A 180 8.00 -2.60 -23.38
CA PRO A 180 8.50 -1.50 -24.18
C PRO A 180 8.50 -1.90 -25.66
N ARG A 181 8.42 -0.90 -26.55
CA ARG A 181 8.55 -1.12 -28.00
C ARG A 181 10.03 -1.19 -28.40
N THR A 182 10.73 -2.25 -27.99
CA THR A 182 12.15 -2.48 -28.32
C THR A 182 12.34 -3.69 -29.24
N PRO A 183 13.40 -3.72 -30.08
CA PRO A 183 13.70 -4.87 -30.95
C PRO A 183 14.07 -6.14 -30.17
N GLU A 184 14.71 -5.98 -29.00
CA GLU A 184 15.20 -7.07 -28.16
C GLU A 184 14.56 -7.02 -26.77
N PRO A 185 14.38 -8.17 -26.10
CA PRO A 185 13.93 -8.23 -24.71
C PRO A 185 14.85 -7.48 -23.75
N ARG A 186 14.24 -6.67 -22.88
CA ARG A 186 14.92 -5.83 -21.88
C ARG A 186 14.67 -6.38 -20.47
N PRO A 187 15.52 -6.05 -19.49
CA PRO A 187 15.27 -6.38 -18.09
C PRO A 187 13.90 -5.90 -17.60
N LEU A 188 13.38 -6.59 -16.58
CA LEU A 188 12.08 -6.32 -15.98
C LEU A 188 12.21 -5.49 -14.70
N ALA A 189 11.48 -4.38 -14.61
CA ALA A 189 11.19 -3.74 -13.34
C ALA A 189 9.93 -4.37 -12.73
N ILE A 190 10.03 -4.84 -11.50
CA ILE A 190 8.94 -5.44 -10.74
C ILE A 190 8.52 -4.43 -9.67
N PHE A 191 7.37 -3.79 -9.85
CA PHE A 191 6.87 -2.76 -8.96
C PHE A 191 5.86 -3.32 -7.96
N LEU A 192 6.10 -3.07 -6.66
CA LEU A 192 5.18 -3.41 -5.57
C LEU A 192 4.65 -2.13 -4.91
N HIS A 193 3.33 -2.00 -4.88
CA HIS A 193 2.66 -0.82 -4.32
C HIS A 193 2.71 -0.76 -2.79
N GLY A 194 2.54 0.43 -2.23
CA GLY A 194 2.39 0.66 -0.79
C GLY A 194 0.96 0.39 -0.28
N GLY A 195 0.56 1.05 0.81
CA GLY A 195 -0.78 0.90 1.38
C GLY A 195 -0.82 0.12 2.70
N TYR A 196 0.30 0.11 3.44
CA TYR A 196 0.42 -0.50 4.76
C TYR A 196 -0.07 -1.97 4.82
N PHE A 197 0.07 -2.71 3.71
CA PHE A 197 -0.43 -4.08 3.49
C PHE A 197 -1.95 -4.25 3.59
N GLN A 198 -2.70 -3.16 3.76
CA GLN A 198 -4.12 -3.16 4.12
C GLN A 198 -5.00 -2.51 3.05
N MET A 199 -4.38 -1.79 2.10
CA MET A 199 -5.07 -1.02 1.07
C MET A 199 -4.22 -0.84 -0.19
N MET A 200 -4.78 -0.10 -1.15
CA MET A 200 -4.25 0.17 -2.48
C MET A 200 -4.33 -1.00 -3.46
N ASP A 201 -4.04 -0.70 -4.72
CA ASP A 201 -4.11 -1.57 -5.88
C ASP A 201 -3.06 -1.15 -6.93
N LYS A 202 -2.69 -2.05 -7.84
CA LYS A 202 -1.73 -1.83 -8.93
C LYS A 202 -2.14 -0.64 -9.82
N ALA A 203 -3.44 -0.42 -10.01
CA ALA A 203 -3.94 0.71 -10.77
C ALA A 203 -3.86 2.05 -10.02
N ASP A 204 -3.44 2.06 -8.75
CA ASP A 204 -3.15 3.31 -8.03
C ASP A 204 -1.71 3.78 -8.26
N HIS A 205 -0.81 2.89 -8.68
CA HIS A 205 0.63 3.18 -8.75
C HIS A 205 1.25 3.01 -10.13
N GLY A 206 0.56 2.35 -11.07
CA GLY A 206 1.14 2.00 -12.38
C GLY A 206 1.77 3.19 -13.11
N HIS A 207 1.17 4.38 -13.02
CA HIS A 207 1.69 5.59 -13.68
C HIS A 207 3.06 6.04 -13.16
N PHE A 208 3.47 5.68 -11.95
CA PHE A 208 4.80 6.00 -11.43
C PHE A 208 5.94 5.31 -12.18
N THR A 209 5.63 4.21 -12.86
CA THR A 209 6.60 3.44 -13.64
C THR A 209 6.78 3.96 -15.06
N LYS A 210 6.06 5.03 -15.44
CA LYS A 210 6.07 5.56 -16.81
C LYS A 210 7.48 5.91 -17.29
N GLY A 211 8.30 6.55 -16.45
CA GLY A 211 9.68 6.91 -16.82
C GLY A 211 10.55 5.70 -17.15
N ILE A 212 10.35 4.58 -16.45
CA ILE A 212 11.05 3.31 -16.70
C ILE A 212 10.60 2.70 -18.04
N LEU A 213 9.29 2.68 -18.29
CA LEU A 213 8.71 2.17 -19.54
C LEU A 213 9.14 3.01 -20.75
N ASP A 214 9.10 4.34 -20.63
CA ASP A 214 9.55 5.30 -21.65
C ASP A 214 11.05 5.14 -21.96
N SER A 215 11.84 4.75 -20.96
CA SER A 215 13.27 4.44 -21.10
C SER A 215 13.54 3.06 -21.74
N GLY A 216 12.48 2.35 -22.11
CA GLY A 216 12.56 1.11 -22.88
C GLY A 216 12.73 -0.15 -22.03
N TYR A 217 12.32 -0.16 -20.76
CA TYR A 217 12.32 -1.37 -19.93
C TYR A 217 10.92 -1.96 -19.76
N ALA A 218 10.84 -3.27 -19.54
CA ALA A 218 9.59 -3.92 -19.19
C ALA A 218 9.23 -3.62 -17.74
N VAL A 219 7.93 -3.51 -17.46
CA VAL A 219 7.43 -3.25 -16.11
C VAL A 219 6.30 -4.22 -15.78
N ALA A 220 6.42 -4.91 -14.64
CA ALA A 220 5.33 -5.64 -14.02
C ALA A 220 4.87 -4.89 -12.77
N VAL A 221 3.61 -4.49 -12.70
CA VAL A 221 3.01 -3.83 -11.52
C VAL A 221 2.14 -4.86 -10.81
N LEU A 222 2.56 -5.28 -9.61
CA LEU A 222 1.95 -6.41 -8.90
C LEU A 222 0.82 -5.92 -7.99
N ASN A 223 -0.25 -6.71 -7.95
CA ASN A 223 -1.14 -6.80 -6.80
C ASN A 223 -0.75 -8.00 -5.93
N TYR A 224 -1.24 -7.96 -4.70
CA TYR A 224 -1.16 -9.04 -3.72
C TYR A 224 -2.38 -8.95 -2.79
N SER A 225 -2.70 -10.01 -2.06
CA SER A 225 -3.82 -9.97 -1.10
C SER A 225 -3.54 -8.97 0.03
N LEU A 226 -4.60 -8.45 0.66
CA LEU A 226 -4.48 -7.43 1.70
C LEU A 226 -4.86 -8.01 3.06
N CYS A 227 -4.19 -7.53 4.11
CA CYS A 227 -4.60 -7.75 5.48
C CYS A 227 -5.94 -7.04 5.77
N PRO A 228 -6.81 -7.57 6.64
CA PRO A 228 -6.69 -8.82 7.39
C PRO A 228 -7.21 -10.08 6.66
N ASP A 229 -7.58 -9.99 5.38
CA ASP A 229 -8.13 -11.15 4.64
C ASP A 229 -7.13 -12.31 4.60
N VAL A 230 -5.83 -11.97 4.56
CA VAL A 230 -4.69 -12.86 4.77
C VAL A 230 -3.73 -12.26 5.79
N GLY A 231 -2.77 -13.03 6.31
CA GLY A 231 -1.69 -12.51 7.13
C GLY A 231 -0.51 -11.98 6.30
N LEU A 232 0.35 -11.14 6.88
CA LEU A 232 1.53 -10.61 6.17
C LEU A 232 2.46 -11.73 5.67
N SER A 233 2.55 -12.86 6.40
CA SER A 233 3.32 -14.03 5.94
C SER A 233 2.81 -14.58 4.61
N ASP A 234 1.49 -14.60 4.41
CA ASP A 234 0.87 -15.10 3.18
C ASP A 234 1.16 -14.13 2.02
N ILE A 235 1.13 -12.81 2.29
CA ILE A 235 1.52 -11.78 1.31
C ILE A 235 2.98 -11.96 0.88
N VAL A 236 3.89 -12.18 1.84
CA VAL A 236 5.30 -12.46 1.52
C VAL A 236 5.44 -13.71 0.65
N THR A 237 4.70 -14.78 0.96
CA THR A 237 4.69 -15.99 0.10
C THR A 237 4.16 -15.70 -1.30
N GLN A 238 3.09 -14.92 -1.45
CA GLN A 238 2.56 -14.54 -2.77
C GLN A 238 3.58 -13.75 -3.60
N VAL A 239 4.28 -12.80 -2.96
CA VAL A 239 5.31 -11.99 -3.62
C VAL A 239 6.49 -12.87 -4.05
N ASP A 240 6.85 -13.87 -3.24
CA ASP A 240 7.85 -14.87 -3.60
C ASP A 240 7.37 -15.72 -4.80
N GLU A 241 6.15 -16.22 -4.78
CA GLU A 241 5.53 -16.94 -5.91
C GLU A 241 5.51 -16.10 -7.19
N ALA A 242 5.21 -14.80 -7.08
CA ALA A 242 5.19 -13.88 -8.22
C ALA A 242 6.55 -13.76 -8.91
N CYS A 243 7.64 -13.66 -8.15
CA CYS A 243 8.98 -13.62 -8.73
C CYS A 243 9.37 -14.95 -9.40
N SER A 244 9.02 -16.09 -8.80
CA SER A 244 9.24 -17.41 -9.44
C SER A 244 8.46 -17.55 -10.74
N TRP A 245 7.20 -17.09 -10.74
CA TRP A 245 6.33 -17.09 -11.91
C TRP A 245 6.88 -16.16 -13.00
N LEU A 246 7.30 -14.95 -12.65
CA LEU A 246 7.90 -14.00 -13.60
C LEU A 246 9.19 -14.55 -14.20
N TYR A 247 10.04 -15.20 -13.42
CA TYR A 247 11.23 -15.87 -13.94
C TYR A 247 10.85 -16.97 -14.95
N ALA A 248 9.95 -17.88 -14.55
CA ALA A 248 9.56 -19.02 -15.36
C ALA A 248 8.88 -18.64 -16.69
N ASN A 249 8.20 -17.49 -16.73
CA ASN A 249 7.45 -17.02 -17.89
C ASN A 249 8.18 -15.93 -18.69
N ALA A 250 9.42 -15.56 -18.35
CA ALA A 250 10.12 -14.41 -18.93
C ALA A 250 10.20 -14.45 -20.47
N HIS A 251 10.57 -15.60 -21.03
CA HIS A 251 10.66 -15.80 -22.47
C HIS A 251 9.31 -15.58 -23.16
N ASP A 252 8.25 -16.23 -22.66
CA ASP A 252 6.91 -16.19 -23.26
C ASP A 252 6.23 -14.83 -23.07
N LEU A 253 6.60 -14.13 -22.00
CA LEU A 253 6.13 -12.78 -21.72
C LEU A 253 6.92 -11.69 -22.44
N GLY A 254 8.10 -11.99 -22.99
CA GLY A 254 8.84 -11.09 -23.87
C GLY A 254 9.79 -10.12 -23.17
N TYR A 255 10.29 -10.46 -21.97
CA TYR A 255 11.33 -9.72 -21.27
C TYR A 255 12.53 -10.63 -20.93
N ARG A 256 13.64 -10.02 -20.51
CA ARG A 256 14.87 -10.76 -20.20
C ARG A 256 14.74 -11.50 -18.87
N SER A 257 15.14 -12.77 -18.85
CA SER A 257 15.13 -13.62 -17.65
C SER A 257 16.34 -13.39 -16.71
N ARG A 258 16.95 -12.20 -16.78
CA ARG A 258 18.13 -11.76 -16.00
C ARG A 258 18.08 -10.24 -15.85
N GLY A 259 18.64 -9.74 -14.76
CA GLY A 259 18.80 -8.29 -14.56
C GLY A 259 17.54 -7.59 -14.03
N ALA A 260 16.53 -8.34 -13.58
CA ALA A 260 15.31 -7.75 -13.03
C ALA A 260 15.59 -6.96 -11.75
N VAL A 261 14.78 -5.93 -11.54
CA VAL A 261 14.89 -5.02 -10.39
C VAL A 261 13.56 -4.97 -9.66
N ALA A 262 13.56 -5.32 -8.37
CA ALA A 262 12.41 -5.12 -7.51
C ALA A 262 12.38 -3.68 -7.00
N ILE A 263 11.28 -2.99 -7.24
CA ILE A 263 11.05 -1.60 -6.85
C ILE A 263 9.81 -1.58 -5.98
N GLY A 264 9.86 -0.88 -4.86
CA GLY A 264 8.68 -0.77 -4.00
C GLY A 264 8.61 0.54 -3.24
N HIS A 265 7.38 0.90 -2.86
CA HIS A 265 7.09 2.08 -2.03
C HIS A 265 6.45 1.65 -0.71
N SER A 266 6.93 2.17 0.43
CA SER A 266 6.30 1.93 1.73
C SER A 266 6.22 0.42 2.07
N ALA A 267 5.03 -0.11 2.33
CA ALA A 267 4.78 -1.54 2.42
C ALA A 267 5.26 -2.34 1.18
N GLY A 268 5.22 -1.76 -0.01
CA GLY A 268 5.78 -2.37 -1.21
C GLY A 268 7.30 -2.44 -1.20
N ALA A 269 8.00 -1.48 -0.58
CA ALA A 269 9.45 -1.52 -0.40
C ALA A 269 9.86 -2.64 0.57
N HIS A 270 9.06 -2.87 1.62
CA HIS A 270 9.18 -4.05 2.47
C HIS A 270 9.07 -5.34 1.65
N LEU A 271 8.01 -5.49 0.85
CA LEU A 271 7.76 -6.69 0.05
C LEU A 271 8.82 -6.90 -1.04
N ALA A 272 9.30 -5.83 -1.67
CA ALA A 272 10.43 -5.88 -2.61
C ALA A 272 11.71 -6.37 -1.92
N ALA A 273 11.99 -5.90 -0.71
CA ALA A 273 13.14 -6.37 0.06
C ALA A 273 12.99 -7.84 0.47
N MET A 274 11.78 -8.25 0.87
CA MET A 274 11.45 -9.66 1.16
C MET A 274 11.62 -10.54 -0.08
N MET A 275 11.19 -10.08 -1.25
CA MET A 275 11.36 -10.77 -2.54
C MET A 275 12.85 -11.01 -2.83
N CYS A 276 13.68 -9.98 -2.65
CA CYS A 276 15.13 -10.08 -2.87
C CYS A 276 15.81 -11.02 -1.87
N ALA A 277 15.39 -11.02 -0.60
CA ALA A 277 15.95 -11.89 0.43
C ALA A 277 15.32 -13.29 0.50
N GLY A 278 14.41 -13.62 -0.43
CA GLY A 278 13.77 -14.92 -0.53
C GLY A 278 14.76 -16.05 -0.85
N VAL A 279 14.53 -17.24 -0.31
CA VAL A 279 15.40 -18.41 -0.53
C VAL A 279 15.03 -19.08 -1.85
N ARG A 280 15.93 -18.98 -2.85
CA ARG A 280 15.70 -19.48 -4.21
C ARG A 280 16.86 -20.30 -4.74
N GLY A 281 16.66 -20.95 -5.89
CA GLY A 281 17.75 -21.56 -6.64
C GLY A 281 18.53 -20.52 -7.46
N LYS A 282 19.81 -20.79 -7.77
CA LYS A 282 20.70 -19.87 -8.50
C LYS A 282 20.12 -19.18 -9.74
N PRO A 283 19.36 -19.87 -10.64
CA PRO A 283 18.84 -19.19 -11.83
C PRO A 283 17.84 -18.07 -11.52
N GLU A 284 17.10 -18.18 -10.42
CA GLU A 284 16.19 -17.12 -9.95
C GLU A 284 16.95 -16.04 -9.18
N GLU A 285 18.03 -16.38 -8.46
CA GLU A 285 18.94 -15.39 -7.86
C GLU A 285 19.64 -14.53 -8.92
N GLU A 286 19.92 -15.09 -10.10
CA GLU A 286 20.44 -14.34 -11.25
C GLU A 286 19.36 -13.55 -11.98
N PHE A 287 18.08 -13.92 -11.82
CA PHE A 287 16.96 -13.18 -12.38
C PHE A 287 16.80 -11.83 -11.70
N LEU A 288 16.74 -11.82 -10.37
CA LEU A 288 16.52 -10.63 -9.55
C LEU A 288 17.85 -10.10 -8.99
N SER A 289 18.43 -9.10 -9.65
CA SER A 289 19.76 -8.59 -9.32
C SER A 289 19.78 -7.15 -8.79
N GLY A 290 18.63 -6.46 -8.78
CA GLY A 290 18.52 -5.10 -8.28
C GLY A 290 17.35 -4.91 -7.30
N PHE A 291 17.53 -3.96 -6.38
CA PHE A 291 16.53 -3.53 -5.42
C PHE A 291 16.52 -2.01 -5.31
N LEU A 292 15.33 -1.40 -5.40
CA LEU A 292 15.06 -0.01 -5.07
C LEU A 292 13.91 0.07 -4.06
N GLY A 293 14.22 0.29 -2.79
CA GLY A 293 13.24 0.46 -1.73
C GLY A 293 13.01 1.93 -1.39
N VAL A 294 11.80 2.44 -1.60
CA VAL A 294 11.44 3.84 -1.33
C VAL A 294 10.55 3.92 -0.09
N SER A 295 11.01 4.63 0.94
CA SER A 295 10.26 4.92 2.17
C SER A 295 9.74 3.68 2.88
N GLY A 296 10.55 2.61 2.93
CA GLY A 296 10.10 1.28 3.36
C GLY A 296 10.10 1.02 4.87
N LEU A 297 9.36 -0.02 5.25
CA LEU A 297 9.36 -0.62 6.59
C LEU A 297 10.22 -1.88 6.54
N TYR A 298 11.29 -1.96 7.32
CA TYR A 298 12.26 -3.06 7.20
C TYR A 298 12.48 -3.85 8.48
N ASP A 299 12.22 -3.24 9.64
CA ASP A 299 12.06 -3.87 10.95
C ASP A 299 10.63 -3.66 11.45
N LEU A 300 9.87 -4.74 11.57
CA LEU A 300 8.48 -4.70 12.02
C LEU A 300 8.34 -4.81 13.54
N THR A 301 9.44 -4.85 14.29
CA THR A 301 9.42 -4.88 15.77
C THR A 301 8.56 -3.76 16.37
N PRO A 302 8.66 -2.49 15.92
CA PRO A 302 7.86 -1.41 16.51
C PRO A 302 6.35 -1.60 16.28
N LEU A 303 5.97 -2.16 15.12
CA LEU A 303 4.57 -2.39 14.76
C LEU A 303 3.90 -3.41 15.69
N LEU A 304 4.64 -4.32 16.33
CA LEU A 304 4.09 -5.26 17.33
C LEU A 304 3.45 -4.55 18.53
N LEU A 305 3.85 -3.31 18.78
CA LEU A 305 3.37 -2.50 19.89
C LEU A 305 2.18 -1.60 19.49
N MET A 306 1.75 -1.69 18.22
CA MET A 306 0.66 -0.91 17.66
C MET A 306 -0.55 -1.82 17.36
N PRO A 307 -1.79 -1.29 17.33
CA PRO A 307 -2.98 -2.05 16.98
C PRO A 307 -2.88 -2.80 15.64
N VAL A 308 -2.13 -2.23 14.68
CA VAL A 308 -1.89 -2.81 13.34
C VAL A 308 -1.26 -4.21 13.39
N ALA A 309 -0.56 -4.59 14.48
CA ALA A 309 0.04 -5.91 14.64
C ALA A 309 -0.97 -7.06 14.46
N SER A 310 -2.18 -6.88 14.98
CA SER A 310 -3.24 -7.88 14.90
C SER A 310 -3.78 -7.99 13.49
N THR A 311 -4.00 -6.86 12.81
CA THR A 311 -4.45 -6.80 11.41
C THR A 311 -3.46 -7.49 10.48
N LEU A 312 -2.16 -7.28 10.70
CA LEU A 312 -1.09 -7.89 9.90
C LEU A 312 -0.82 -9.36 10.27
N GLY A 313 -1.45 -9.88 11.33
CA GLY A 313 -1.23 -11.24 11.81
C GLY A 313 0.14 -11.46 12.47
N LEU A 314 0.86 -10.39 12.86
CA LEU A 314 2.22 -10.48 13.42
C LEU A 314 2.26 -11.25 14.75
N GLN A 315 1.16 -11.23 15.49
CA GLN A 315 0.95 -11.96 16.76
C GLN A 315 1.05 -13.50 16.58
N ARG A 316 0.68 -13.98 15.39
CA ARG A 316 0.60 -15.42 15.07
C ARG A 316 1.89 -15.96 14.44
N ALA A 317 2.80 -15.08 14.06
CA ALA A 317 4.08 -15.46 13.50
C ALA A 317 5.06 -15.81 14.63
N ASN A 318 5.44 -17.09 14.74
CA ASN A 318 6.62 -17.53 15.50
C ASN A 318 7.93 -17.06 14.81
N GLY A 319 8.04 -15.77 14.48
CA GLY A 319 9.14 -15.25 13.66
C GLY A 319 8.86 -13.92 12.96
N PHE A 320 8.38 -12.87 13.65
CA PHE A 320 8.32 -11.50 13.08
C PHE A 320 9.66 -11.04 12.49
N ARG A 321 10.78 -11.54 13.03
CA ARG A 321 12.12 -11.33 12.46
C ARG A 321 12.26 -11.90 11.05
N GLY A 322 11.63 -13.03 10.76
CA GLY A 322 11.57 -13.62 9.43
C GLY A 322 10.68 -12.84 8.45
N LEU A 323 9.84 -11.92 8.96
CA LEU A 323 9.05 -10.98 8.17
C LEU A 323 9.66 -9.58 8.17
N SER A 324 10.87 -9.40 8.69
CA SER A 324 11.56 -8.10 8.74
C SER A 324 12.82 -8.20 7.89
N PRO A 325 12.84 -7.66 6.65
CA PRO A 325 13.97 -7.83 5.73
C PRO A 325 15.29 -7.28 6.29
N MET A 326 15.24 -6.38 7.27
CA MET A 326 16.43 -5.90 8.00
C MET A 326 17.24 -7.02 8.66
N PHE A 327 16.62 -8.15 9.02
CA PHE A 327 17.29 -9.29 9.65
C PHE A 327 17.57 -10.44 8.69
N LEU A 328 17.31 -10.26 7.40
CA LEU A 328 17.54 -11.28 6.37
C LEU A 328 18.83 -11.00 5.59
N VAL A 329 19.37 -12.04 4.97
CA VAL A 329 20.59 -11.96 4.17
C VAL A 329 20.21 -11.89 2.70
N PRO A 330 20.45 -10.77 2.00
CA PRO A 330 20.24 -10.68 0.57
C PRO A 330 21.28 -11.51 -0.22
N PRO A 331 20.98 -11.90 -1.47
CA PRO A 331 21.94 -12.52 -2.37
C PRO A 331 23.18 -11.64 -2.57
N ALA A 332 24.37 -12.24 -2.59
CA ALA A 332 25.63 -11.50 -2.62
C ALA A 332 25.83 -10.63 -3.88
N ASN A 333 25.12 -10.93 -4.97
CA ASN A 333 25.14 -10.18 -6.23
C ASN A 333 24.09 -9.06 -6.33
N LEU A 334 23.25 -8.87 -5.30
CA LEU A 334 22.19 -7.87 -5.32
C LEU A 334 22.78 -6.45 -5.24
N ARG A 335 22.43 -5.60 -6.19
CA ARG A 335 22.68 -4.15 -6.09
C ARG A 335 21.46 -3.49 -5.44
N ALA A 336 21.68 -2.70 -4.41
CA ALA A 336 20.59 -2.14 -3.61
C ALA A 336 20.71 -0.62 -3.50
N VAL A 337 19.57 0.04 -3.70
CA VAL A 337 19.34 1.44 -3.41
C VAL A 337 18.18 1.52 -2.44
N VAL A 338 18.33 2.31 -1.39
CA VAL A 338 17.23 2.70 -0.50
C VAL A 338 17.04 4.20 -0.59
N ALA A 339 15.80 4.65 -0.50
CA ALA A 339 15.46 6.06 -0.60
C ALA A 339 14.41 6.45 0.45
N VAL A 340 14.43 7.71 0.86
CA VAL A 340 13.46 8.28 1.80
C VAL A 340 13.25 9.77 1.46
N GLY A 341 12.02 10.26 1.60
CA GLY A 341 11.71 11.68 1.49
C GLY A 341 12.31 12.46 2.66
N ALA A 342 12.93 13.60 2.38
CA ALA A 342 13.60 14.41 3.38
C ALA A 342 12.64 14.94 4.47
N GLN A 343 11.35 15.06 4.17
CA GLN A 343 10.31 15.54 5.10
C GLN A 343 9.54 14.40 5.80
N GLU A 344 10.00 13.16 5.68
CA GLU A 344 9.40 12.02 6.41
C GLU A 344 9.77 11.99 7.90
N SER A 345 9.04 11.16 8.65
CA SER A 345 9.27 10.94 10.08
C SER A 345 10.67 10.38 10.38
N SER A 346 11.15 10.58 11.61
CA SER A 346 12.46 10.06 12.02
C SER A 346 12.57 8.54 11.90
N GLU A 347 11.46 7.82 12.08
CA GLU A 347 11.46 6.35 11.96
C GLU A 347 11.63 5.88 10.51
N PHE A 348 11.07 6.56 9.50
CA PHE A 348 11.34 6.20 8.10
C PHE A 348 12.79 6.45 7.70
N HIS A 349 13.41 7.53 8.19
CA HIS A 349 14.85 7.76 8.02
C HIS A 349 15.68 6.67 8.71
N LEU A 350 15.32 6.30 9.94
CA LEU A 350 16.02 5.29 10.72
C LEU A 350 15.93 3.90 10.06
N GLN A 351 14.74 3.47 9.66
CA GLN A 351 14.49 2.21 8.95
C GLN A 351 15.36 2.11 7.69
N THR A 352 15.36 3.17 6.87
CA THR A 352 16.14 3.28 5.64
C THR A 352 17.63 3.10 5.90
N GLU A 353 18.18 3.84 6.86
CA GLU A 353 19.61 3.80 7.18
C GLU A 353 20.04 2.48 7.84
N GLN A 354 19.16 1.88 8.65
CA GLN A 354 19.39 0.59 9.27
C GLN A 354 19.41 -0.54 8.23
N LEU A 355 18.45 -0.60 7.31
CA LEU A 355 18.48 -1.59 6.22
C LEU A 355 19.76 -1.43 5.39
N ARG A 356 20.09 -0.19 4.99
CA ARG A 356 21.32 0.12 4.25
C ARG A 356 22.55 -0.47 4.95
N THR A 357 22.68 -0.22 6.25
CA THR A 357 23.81 -0.69 7.04
C THR A 357 23.84 -2.21 7.16
N GLN A 358 22.70 -2.86 7.44
CA GLN A 358 22.65 -4.32 7.57
C GLN A 358 22.96 -5.02 6.25
N TRP A 359 22.36 -4.58 5.14
CA TRP A 359 22.56 -5.22 3.85
C TRP A 359 23.93 -4.93 3.22
N ALA A 360 24.52 -3.76 3.47
CA ALA A 360 25.89 -3.45 3.05
C ALA A 360 26.92 -4.47 3.59
N ALA A 361 26.68 -5.05 4.77
CA ALA A 361 27.53 -6.10 5.31
C ALA A 361 27.55 -7.39 4.46
N HIS A 362 26.56 -7.58 3.58
CA HIS A 362 26.38 -8.77 2.75
C HIS A 362 26.67 -8.53 1.25
N VAL A 363 26.30 -7.36 0.73
CA VAL A 363 26.38 -7.05 -0.71
C VAL A 363 27.43 -5.99 -1.05
N GLY A 364 28.15 -5.49 -0.05
CA GLY A 364 29.13 -4.42 -0.22
C GLY A 364 28.50 -3.04 0.00
N GLU A 365 28.19 -2.33 -1.08
CA GLU A 365 27.62 -0.98 -0.98
C GLU A 365 26.12 -1.00 -1.23
N VAL A 366 25.37 -0.32 -0.35
CA VAL A 366 23.96 0.02 -0.55
C VAL A 366 23.87 1.53 -0.60
N THR A 367 23.40 2.08 -1.73
CA THR A 367 23.23 3.51 -1.90
C THR A 367 22.01 4.00 -1.11
N SER A 368 22.13 5.14 -0.43
CA SER A 368 21.01 5.82 0.22
C SER A 368 20.72 7.14 -0.45
N LEU A 369 19.45 7.41 -0.76
CA LEU A 369 18.99 8.66 -1.35
C LEU A 369 18.03 9.36 -0.39
N HIS A 370 18.38 10.59 0.00
CA HIS A 370 17.46 11.49 0.69
C HIS A 370 16.87 12.44 -0.34
N VAL A 371 15.59 12.26 -0.67
CA VAL A 371 14.93 13.02 -1.72
C VAL A 371 14.46 14.36 -1.15
N PRO A 372 15.00 15.50 -1.62
CA PRO A 372 14.73 16.80 -1.00
C PRO A 372 13.28 17.23 -1.20
N ASP A 373 12.79 18.08 -0.29
CA ASP A 373 11.52 18.81 -0.40
C ASP A 373 10.24 17.97 -0.51
N VAL A 374 10.34 16.65 -0.35
CA VAL A 374 9.20 15.73 -0.44
C VAL A 374 9.04 14.88 0.82
N ALA A 375 7.79 14.52 1.06
CA ALA A 375 7.32 13.62 2.11
C ALA A 375 7.00 12.23 1.51
N HIS A 376 6.28 11.40 2.27
CA HIS A 376 6.09 9.97 1.98
C HIS A 376 5.34 9.70 0.68
N PHE A 377 4.36 10.53 0.32
CA PHE A 377 3.63 10.36 -0.94
C PHE A 377 4.34 11.10 -2.09
N GLY A 378 4.75 12.35 -1.88
CA GLY A 378 5.43 13.16 -2.91
C GLY A 378 6.72 12.52 -3.46
N VAL A 379 7.41 11.70 -2.67
CA VAL A 379 8.65 11.00 -3.07
C VAL A 379 8.49 10.18 -4.36
N MET A 380 7.29 9.64 -4.62
CA MET A 380 7.06 8.78 -5.78
C MET A 380 7.06 9.52 -7.12
N GLU A 381 6.85 10.84 -7.12
CA GLU A 381 6.98 11.62 -8.36
C GLU A 381 8.42 11.56 -8.91
N HIS A 382 9.43 11.37 -8.04
CA HIS A 382 10.82 11.23 -8.46
C HIS A 382 11.12 9.91 -9.20
N LEU A 383 10.20 8.95 -9.19
CA LEU A 383 10.29 7.72 -10.00
C LEU A 383 9.74 7.92 -11.41
N VAL A 384 8.84 8.89 -11.60
CA VAL A 384 8.37 9.30 -12.93
C VAL A 384 9.48 10.07 -13.65
N GLU A 385 10.11 11.00 -12.94
CA GLU A 385 11.23 11.80 -13.41
C GLU A 385 12.10 12.25 -12.23
N GLY A 386 13.42 12.02 -12.31
CA GLY A 386 14.38 12.48 -11.30
C GLY A 386 15.16 11.35 -10.64
N VAL A 387 15.60 11.59 -9.40
CA VAL A 387 16.66 10.78 -8.76
C VAL A 387 16.29 9.31 -8.54
N LEU A 388 15.00 8.98 -8.36
CA LEU A 388 14.59 7.58 -8.21
C LEU A 388 14.49 6.88 -9.57
N LEU A 389 14.07 7.59 -10.61
CA LEU A 389 14.14 7.08 -11.98
C LEU A 389 15.60 6.81 -12.36
N ASP A 390 16.51 7.76 -12.12
CA ASP A 390 17.93 7.61 -12.42
C ASP A 390 18.52 6.37 -11.72
N ALA A 391 18.18 6.18 -10.43
CA ALA A 391 18.59 4.99 -9.68
C ALA A 391 18.00 3.69 -10.25
N ALA A 392 16.71 3.69 -10.61
CA ALA A 392 16.07 2.52 -11.22
C ALA A 392 16.72 2.16 -12.56
N LEU A 393 17.01 3.15 -13.41
CA LEU A 393 17.66 2.96 -14.71
C LEU A 393 19.10 2.48 -14.57
N ASP A 394 19.85 2.95 -13.58
CA ASP A 394 21.21 2.46 -13.29
C ASP A 394 21.23 0.99 -12.83
N LEU A 395 20.23 0.59 -12.04
CA LEU A 395 20.03 -0.81 -11.64
C LEU A 395 19.64 -1.68 -12.84
N LEU A 396 18.71 -1.23 -13.68
CA LEU A 396 18.20 -1.96 -14.85
C LEU A 396 19.18 -1.99 -16.03
N GLY A 397 20.07 -1.01 -16.15
CA GLY A 397 20.97 -0.83 -17.29
C GLY A 397 22.16 -1.78 -17.35
N GLN A 398 22.28 -2.71 -16.41
CA GLN A 398 23.38 -3.67 -16.38
C GLN A 398 23.17 -4.77 -17.44
N GLU A 399 24.24 -5.11 -18.15
CA GLU A 399 24.22 -6.11 -19.24
C GLU A 399 24.17 -7.56 -18.76
#